data_AF-A0A931ZCQ3-F1
#
_entry.id   AF-A0A931ZCQ3-F1
#
_cell.length_a   1.000
_cell.length_b   1.000
_cell.length_c   1.000
_cell.angle_alpha   90.00
_cell.angle_beta   90.00
_cell.angle_gamma   90.00
#
_symmetry.space_group_name_H-M   'P 1'
#
loop_
_entity.id
_entity.type
_entity.pdbx_description
1 polymer ?
#
loop_
_entity_poly.entity_id
_entity_poly.type
_entity_poly.pdbx_seq_one_letter_code
_entity_poly.pdbx_strand_id
1 'polypeptide(L)'
;MKNGLALFFGAFAVLALSTGAVLYSAHKQLGSLTQYKDPVDEALHPAPLTGLADQGRAVYQDLGCVSCHTQQVRRDGFGGDTTRQWGTRQSVARDYIREKTVFLGSSRIGPDLRNVAARAYADEAYLYTILYAPHAVAPGTNMPSYDFLFDVHPIRPGQASPYALKLSGKAAAPAGHEIVPTHRARALVAYLRSLNDSYEYPEAKPFVPEANKEEGK
;
A
#
# COMPACT_ATOMS: atom_id res chain seq x y z
N MET A 1 -25.71 36.54 36.87
CA MET A 1 -24.50 35.69 37.00
C MET A 1 -23.27 36.60 36.93
N LYS A 2 -22.56 36.85 38.05
CA LYS A 2 -21.44 37.83 38.08
C LYS A 2 -20.21 37.40 37.27
N ASN A 3 -20.06 36.10 37.01
CA ASN A 3 -18.88 35.53 36.34
C ASN A 3 -19.17 35.06 34.89
N GLY A 4 -20.34 35.36 34.32
CA GLY A 4 -20.75 34.83 33.03
C GLY A 4 -19.77 35.14 31.90
N LEU A 5 -19.26 36.38 31.85
CA LEU A 5 -18.30 36.81 30.85
C LEU A 5 -16.95 36.09 30.99
N ALA A 6 -16.46 35.93 32.22
CA ALA A 6 -15.21 35.25 32.51
C ALA A 6 -15.28 33.76 32.17
N LEU A 7 -16.40 33.09 32.47
CA LEU A 7 -16.64 31.70 32.09
C LEU A 7 -16.74 31.55 30.56
N PHE A 8 -17.39 32.48 29.87
CA PHE A 8 -17.50 32.47 28.41
C PHE A 8 -16.13 32.57 27.73
N PHE A 9 -15.33 33.57 28.10
CA PHE A 9 -13.99 33.74 27.53
C PHE A 9 -13.01 32.63 27.96
N GLY A 10 -13.13 32.16 29.21
CA GLY A 10 -12.34 31.02 29.68
C GLY A 10 -12.61 29.75 28.87
N ALA A 11 -13.88 29.43 28.61
CA ALA A 11 -14.25 28.29 27.79
C ALA A 11 -13.73 28.42 26.34
N PHE A 12 -13.84 29.61 25.75
CA PHE A 12 -13.32 29.86 24.41
C PHE A 12 -11.78 29.75 24.35
N ALA A 13 -11.08 30.26 25.37
CA ALA A 13 -9.63 30.18 25.46
C ALA A 13 -9.15 28.73 25.59
N VAL A 14 -9.80 27.91 26.43
CA VAL A 14 -9.48 26.48 26.56
C VAL A 14 -9.65 25.76 25.23
N LEU A 15 -10.76 26.00 24.52
CA LEU A 15 -11.02 25.41 23.21
C LEU A 15 -9.95 25.86 22.18
N ALA A 16 -9.70 27.16 22.06
CA ALA A 16 -8.76 27.71 21.09
C ALA A 16 -7.32 27.22 21.34
N LEU A 17 -6.87 27.19 22.60
CA LEU A 17 -5.54 26.69 22.95
C LEU A 17 -5.42 25.18 22.72
N SER A 18 -6.45 24.40 23.08
CA SER A 18 -6.45 22.95 22.85
C SER A 18 -6.42 22.63 21.35
N THR A 19 -7.32 23.23 20.56
CA THR A 19 -7.33 23.04 19.11
C THR A 19 -6.04 23.54 18.47
N GLY A 20 -5.54 24.71 18.88
CA GLY A 20 -4.30 25.28 18.38
C GLY A 20 -3.08 24.38 18.66
N ALA A 21 -3.00 23.80 19.87
CA ALA A 21 -1.93 22.88 20.24
C ALA A 21 -1.94 21.60 19.38
N VAL A 22 -3.13 21.03 19.11
CA VAL A 22 -3.28 19.85 18.25
C VAL A 22 -2.89 20.15 16.80
N LEU A 23 -3.36 21.27 16.24
CA LEU A 23 -3.02 21.67 14.87
C LEU A 23 -1.53 21.96 14.71
N TYR A 24 -0.95 22.70 15.67
CA TYR A 24 0.47 23.05 15.65
C TYR A 24 1.36 21.80 15.77
N SER A 25 1.03 20.86 16.67
CA SER A 25 1.82 19.64 16.83
C SER A 25 1.76 18.75 15.58
N ALA A 26 0.58 18.57 15.00
CA ALA A 26 0.39 17.81 13.76
C ALA A 26 1.14 18.47 12.59
N HIS A 27 1.05 19.80 12.46
CA HIS A 27 1.77 20.54 11.42
C HIS A 27 3.30 20.44 11.59
N LYS A 28 3.79 20.57 12.83
CA LYS A 28 5.23 20.42 13.13
C LYS A 28 5.75 19.02 12.82
N GLN A 29 4.91 17.99 13.00
CA GLN A 29 5.30 16.60 12.75
C GLN A 29 5.20 16.19 11.28
N LEU A 30 4.15 16.63 10.56
CA LEU A 30 3.79 16.11 9.24
C LEU A 30 3.74 17.19 8.15
N GLY A 31 3.40 18.43 8.51
CA GLY A 31 3.08 19.50 7.57
C GLY A 31 4.26 20.00 6.74
N SER A 32 5.49 19.77 7.22
CA SER A 32 6.73 20.15 6.52
C SER A 32 7.38 18.99 5.76
N LEU A 33 6.71 17.83 5.64
CA LEU A 33 7.28 16.68 4.93
C LEU A 33 7.28 16.93 3.42
N THR A 34 8.46 16.85 2.81
CA THR A 34 8.69 16.90 1.36
C THR A 34 9.18 15.56 0.84
N GLN A 35 9.32 15.41 -0.47
CA GLN A 35 10.07 14.28 -1.02
C GLN A 35 11.51 14.31 -0.49
N TYR A 36 12.10 13.13 -0.30
CA TYR A 36 13.49 12.94 0.04
C TYR A 36 14.30 12.74 -1.25
N LYS A 37 15.40 13.47 -1.40
CA LYS A 37 16.37 13.27 -2.49
C LYS A 37 17.42 12.28 -2.01
N ASP A 38 17.49 11.11 -2.64
CA ASP A 38 18.50 10.11 -2.30
C ASP A 38 19.90 10.64 -2.72
N PRO A 39 20.92 10.57 -1.83
CA PRO A 39 22.25 11.09 -2.13
C PRO A 39 23.06 10.22 -3.11
N VAL A 40 22.64 8.98 -3.38
CA VAL A 40 23.35 8.03 -4.25
C VAL A 40 22.88 8.13 -5.69
N ASP A 41 21.57 8.04 -5.94
CA ASP A 41 21.00 8.04 -7.30
C ASP A 41 20.31 9.36 -7.67
N GLU A 42 20.27 10.33 -6.76
CA GLU A 42 19.61 11.63 -6.89
C GLU A 42 18.10 11.58 -7.13
N ALA A 43 17.46 10.42 -6.97
CA ALA A 43 16.02 10.25 -7.16
C ALA A 43 15.20 10.88 -6.03
N LEU A 44 13.98 11.33 -6.37
CA LEU A 44 13.03 11.88 -5.40
C LEU A 44 12.02 10.83 -4.97
N HIS A 45 11.93 10.57 -3.67
CA HIS A 45 11.04 9.59 -3.05
C HIS A 45 10.02 10.23 -2.10
N PRO A 46 8.76 9.75 -2.07
CA PRO A 46 8.18 8.73 -2.94
C PRO A 46 8.04 9.21 -4.39
N ALA A 47 8.16 8.29 -5.35
CA ALA A 47 7.98 8.61 -6.76
C ALA A 47 6.50 8.94 -7.07
N PRO A 48 6.22 9.75 -8.11
CA PRO A 48 4.85 9.98 -8.53
C PRO A 48 4.17 8.73 -9.10
N LEU A 49 2.91 8.50 -8.73
CA LEU A 49 2.06 7.52 -9.42
C LEU A 49 1.90 7.92 -10.89
N THR A 50 2.00 6.93 -11.78
CA THR A 50 1.65 7.09 -13.19
C THR A 50 0.14 7.21 -13.36
N GLY A 51 -0.33 7.74 -14.49
CA GLY A 51 -1.77 7.92 -14.73
C GLY A 51 -2.59 6.62 -14.63
N LEU A 52 -2.03 5.49 -15.10
CA LEU A 52 -2.69 4.19 -15.00
C LEU A 52 -2.69 3.66 -13.56
N ALA A 53 -1.61 3.87 -12.80
CA ALA A 53 -1.55 3.49 -11.39
C ALA A 53 -2.49 4.32 -10.52
N ASP A 54 -2.68 5.61 -10.81
CA ASP A 54 -3.64 6.46 -10.08
C ASP A 54 -5.09 5.97 -10.30
N GLN A 55 -5.45 5.59 -11.53
CA GLN A 55 -6.72 4.94 -11.81
C GLN A 55 -6.85 3.59 -11.10
N GLY A 56 -5.76 2.82 -11.04
CA GLY A 56 -5.70 1.55 -10.31
C GLY A 56 -5.93 1.68 -8.82
N ARG A 57 -5.46 2.78 -8.23
CA ARG A 57 -5.71 3.12 -6.83
C ARG A 57 -7.19 3.36 -6.56
N ALA A 58 -7.90 4.01 -7.48
CA ALA A 58 -9.35 4.15 -7.39
C ALA A 58 -10.06 2.78 -7.49
N VAL A 59 -9.58 1.87 -8.34
CA VAL A 59 -10.09 0.49 -8.39
C VAL A 59 -9.83 -0.25 -7.09
N TYR A 60 -8.63 -0.13 -6.50
CA TYR A 60 -8.30 -0.72 -5.19
C TYR A 60 -9.24 -0.25 -4.08
N GLN A 61 -9.61 1.03 -4.10
CA GLN A 61 -10.58 1.61 -3.18
C GLN A 61 -11.99 1.07 -3.42
N ASP A 62 -12.45 1.06 -4.67
CA ASP A 62 -13.79 0.63 -5.09
C ASP A 62 -14.05 -0.86 -4.75
N LEU A 63 -13.01 -1.69 -4.89
CA LEU A 63 -13.06 -3.11 -4.53
C LEU A 63 -12.91 -3.36 -3.02
N GLY A 64 -12.67 -2.33 -2.22
CA GLY A 64 -12.52 -2.46 -0.76
C GLY A 64 -11.31 -3.29 -0.34
N CYS A 65 -10.26 -3.38 -1.16
CA CYS A 65 -9.10 -4.24 -0.87
C CYS A 65 -8.43 -3.92 0.49
N VAL A 66 -8.50 -2.66 0.92
CA VAL A 66 -8.00 -2.16 2.21
C VAL A 66 -8.64 -2.83 3.44
N SER A 67 -9.81 -3.46 3.27
CA SER A 67 -10.50 -4.20 4.33
C SER A 67 -9.79 -5.50 4.72
N CYS A 68 -9.00 -6.08 3.80
CA CYS A 68 -8.26 -7.33 4.02
C CYS A 68 -6.75 -7.14 4.01
N HIS A 69 -6.26 -6.09 3.35
CA HIS A 69 -4.85 -5.81 3.14
C HIS A 69 -4.46 -4.47 3.72
N THR A 70 -3.45 -4.47 4.59
CA THR A 70 -2.81 -3.24 5.03
C THR A 70 -1.84 -2.72 3.98
N GLN A 71 -1.56 -1.42 4.01
CA GLN A 71 -0.41 -0.82 3.33
C GLN A 71 0.43 -0.04 4.34
N GLN A 72 0.93 -0.76 5.34
CA GLN A 72 1.74 -0.21 6.42
C GLN A 72 2.65 -1.31 6.97
N VAL A 73 3.90 -1.35 6.53
CA VAL A 73 4.89 -2.25 7.12
C VAL A 73 5.23 -1.75 8.52
N ARG A 74 5.03 -2.60 9.53
CA ARG A 74 5.30 -2.25 10.92
C ARG A 74 6.78 -2.37 11.24
N ARG A 75 7.20 -1.66 12.28
CA ARG A 75 8.56 -1.74 12.84
C ARG A 75 8.88 -3.14 13.33
N ASP A 76 10.15 -3.51 13.23
CA ASP A 76 10.69 -4.72 13.83
C ASP A 76 10.29 -4.85 15.31
N GLY A 77 9.98 -6.08 15.72
CA GLY A 77 9.39 -6.39 17.03
C GLY A 77 7.87 -6.19 17.10
N PHE A 78 7.23 -5.55 16.11
CA PHE A 78 5.77 -5.33 16.10
C PHE A 78 5.13 -6.11 14.95
N GLY A 79 4.59 -7.28 15.29
CA GLY A 79 3.72 -8.04 14.39
C GLY A 79 4.41 -8.81 13.26
N GLY A 80 5.74 -8.80 13.17
CA GLY A 80 6.53 -9.74 12.36
C GLY A 80 6.45 -9.53 10.85
N ASP A 81 6.30 -8.29 10.39
CA ASP A 81 6.15 -7.98 8.96
C ASP A 81 7.46 -8.23 8.19
N THR A 82 8.59 -7.87 8.79
CA THR A 82 9.94 -8.11 8.24
C THR A 82 10.25 -9.61 8.16
N THR A 83 9.88 -10.40 9.19
CA THR A 83 10.02 -11.86 9.16
C THR A 83 9.17 -12.51 8.05
N ARG A 84 8.00 -11.94 7.75
CA ARG A 84 7.15 -12.35 6.63
C ARG A 84 7.59 -11.78 5.28
N GLN A 85 8.69 -11.02 5.26
CA GLN A 85 9.25 -10.40 4.07
C GLN A 85 8.25 -9.48 3.35
N TRP A 86 7.39 -8.80 4.11
CA TRP A 86 6.41 -7.87 3.54
C TRP A 86 6.97 -6.51 3.18
N GLY A 87 8.11 -6.16 3.77
CA GLY A 87 8.96 -5.02 3.43
C GLY A 87 10.33 -5.17 4.09
N THR A 88 11.29 -4.37 3.65
CA THR A 88 12.66 -4.35 4.19
C THR A 88 12.83 -3.41 5.38
N ARG A 89 11.86 -2.51 5.59
CA ARG A 89 11.83 -1.50 6.66
C ARG A 89 10.40 -1.07 6.98
N GLN A 90 10.20 -0.41 8.12
CA GLN A 90 8.87 0.12 8.46
C GLN A 90 8.43 1.26 7.53
N SER A 91 7.13 1.36 7.31
CA SER A 91 6.53 2.52 6.67
C SER A 91 6.62 3.75 7.58
N VAL A 92 6.91 4.90 6.99
CA VAL A 92 6.94 6.20 7.68
C VAL A 92 5.99 7.20 7.01
N ALA A 93 5.69 8.30 7.68
CA ALA A 93 4.75 9.29 7.15
C ALA A 93 5.14 9.82 5.75
N ARG A 94 6.45 9.93 5.47
CA ARG A 94 6.96 10.39 4.16
C ARG A 94 6.52 9.52 2.99
N ASP A 95 6.30 8.22 3.21
CA ASP A 95 5.84 7.28 2.19
C ASP A 95 4.48 7.70 1.58
N TYR A 96 3.65 8.40 2.36
CA TYR A 96 2.27 8.72 2.00
C TYR A 96 2.07 10.18 1.58
N ILE A 97 3.12 11.01 1.46
CA ILE A 97 2.95 12.46 1.24
C ILE A 97 2.30 12.82 -0.10
N ARG A 98 2.36 11.91 -1.08
CA ARG A 98 1.70 12.09 -2.39
C ARG A 98 0.30 11.48 -2.44
N GLU A 99 -0.14 10.87 -1.35
CA GLU A 99 -1.43 10.19 -1.27
C GLU A 99 -2.50 11.08 -0.66
N LYS A 100 -3.50 11.43 -1.48
CA LYS A 100 -4.69 12.14 -0.99
C LYS A 100 -5.50 11.33 0.04
N THR A 101 -5.64 10.02 -0.16
CA THR A 101 -6.32 9.08 0.74
C THR A 101 -5.39 7.94 1.13
N VAL A 102 -4.98 7.85 2.39
CA VAL A 102 -4.01 6.85 2.83
C VAL A 102 -4.70 5.51 3.16
N PHE A 103 -4.21 4.41 2.58
CA PHE A 103 -4.78 3.06 2.78
C PHE A 103 -4.00 2.22 3.79
N LEU A 104 -3.84 2.71 5.02
CA LEU A 104 -3.11 1.96 6.07
C LEU A 104 -3.71 0.56 6.33
N GLY A 105 -5.04 0.45 6.25
CA GLY A 105 -5.81 -0.77 6.55
C GLY A 105 -5.90 -1.05 8.05
N SER A 106 -6.92 -1.81 8.45
CA SER A 106 -7.17 -2.17 9.86
C SER A 106 -7.10 -3.67 10.13
N SER A 107 -7.20 -4.50 9.10
CA SER A 107 -7.19 -5.97 9.19
C SER A 107 -6.18 -6.57 8.22
N ARG A 108 -5.61 -7.72 8.60
CA ARG A 108 -4.57 -8.45 7.87
C ARG A 108 -4.99 -9.89 7.60
N ILE A 109 -6.14 -10.03 6.98
CA ILE A 109 -6.61 -11.33 6.47
C ILE A 109 -5.69 -11.77 5.33
N GLY A 110 -5.34 -10.82 4.45
CA GLY A 110 -4.28 -10.98 3.46
C GLY A 110 -2.96 -10.35 3.92
N PRO A 111 -1.87 -10.55 3.15
CA PRO A 111 -0.60 -9.91 3.43
C PRO A 111 -0.70 -8.39 3.30
N ASP A 112 0.19 -7.67 3.99
CA ASP A 112 0.42 -6.25 3.69
C ASP A 112 0.82 -6.08 2.22
N LEU A 113 0.47 -4.97 1.58
CA LEU A 113 0.74 -4.73 0.16
C LEU A 113 1.64 -3.53 -0.11
N ARG A 114 2.13 -2.82 0.91
CA ARG A 114 2.85 -1.55 0.74
C ARG A 114 4.10 -1.68 -0.13
N ASN A 115 4.78 -2.82 -0.02
CA ASN A 115 5.97 -3.14 -0.81
C ASN A 115 5.75 -4.39 -1.67
N VAL A 116 4.53 -4.62 -2.15
CA VAL A 116 4.24 -5.83 -2.93
C VAL A 116 5.08 -5.91 -4.19
N ALA A 117 5.37 -4.78 -4.85
CA ALA A 117 6.17 -4.77 -6.08
C ALA A 117 7.65 -5.10 -5.87
N ALA A 118 8.17 -4.95 -4.64
CA ALA A 118 9.53 -5.33 -4.27
C ALA A 118 9.70 -6.86 -4.11
N ARG A 119 8.60 -7.62 -4.09
CA ARG A 119 8.64 -9.07 -3.87
C ARG A 119 8.98 -9.79 -5.16
N ALA A 120 9.97 -10.68 -5.10
CA ALA A 120 10.46 -11.42 -6.27
C ALA A 120 9.36 -12.22 -7.00
N TYR A 121 8.34 -12.70 -6.27
CA TYR A 121 7.23 -13.47 -6.85
C TYR A 121 6.09 -12.61 -7.41
N ALA A 122 6.03 -11.32 -7.09
CA ALA A 122 4.89 -10.45 -7.41
C ALA A 122 5.08 -9.72 -8.75
N ASP A 123 5.43 -10.49 -9.78
CA ASP A 123 5.43 -10.00 -11.15
C ASP A 123 3.99 -9.76 -11.67
N GLU A 124 3.88 -9.17 -12.86
CA GLU A 124 2.58 -8.81 -13.43
C GLU A 124 1.68 -10.05 -13.66
N ALA A 125 2.28 -11.17 -14.07
CA ALA A 125 1.55 -12.43 -14.31
C ALA A 125 0.97 -13.00 -13.02
N TYR A 126 1.75 -13.01 -11.93
CA TYR A 126 1.29 -13.39 -10.60
C TYR A 126 0.16 -12.48 -10.13
N LEU A 127 0.30 -11.16 -10.28
CA LEU A 127 -0.71 -10.20 -9.82
C LEU A 127 -2.03 -10.33 -10.59
N TYR A 128 -2.01 -10.61 -11.90
CA TYR A 128 -3.24 -10.96 -12.61
C TYR A 128 -3.80 -12.30 -12.15
N THR A 129 -2.94 -13.29 -11.90
CA THR A 129 -3.38 -14.64 -11.50
C THR A 129 -4.00 -14.65 -10.11
N ILE A 130 -3.43 -13.95 -9.13
CA ILE A 130 -4.01 -13.85 -7.78
C ILE A 130 -5.36 -13.13 -7.80
N LEU A 131 -5.58 -12.18 -8.72
CA LEU A 131 -6.87 -11.52 -8.89
C LEU A 131 -7.91 -12.42 -9.58
N TYR A 132 -7.52 -13.13 -10.64
CA TYR A 132 -8.44 -13.96 -11.42
C TYR A 132 -8.73 -15.33 -10.78
N ALA A 133 -7.72 -15.98 -10.22
CA ALA A 133 -7.79 -17.33 -9.67
C ALA A 133 -6.90 -17.45 -8.43
N PRO A 134 -7.24 -16.78 -7.31
CA PRO A 134 -6.39 -16.70 -6.13
C PRO A 134 -5.94 -18.05 -5.59
N HIS A 135 -6.84 -19.04 -5.58
CA HIS A 135 -6.55 -20.40 -5.10
C HIS A 135 -5.56 -21.18 -5.99
N ALA A 136 -5.29 -20.73 -7.21
CA ALA A 136 -4.33 -21.38 -8.11
C ALA A 136 -2.87 -21.07 -7.71
N VAL A 137 -2.61 -19.90 -7.12
CA VAL A 137 -1.27 -19.46 -6.72
C VAL A 137 -1.09 -19.33 -5.20
N ALA A 138 -2.19 -19.28 -4.45
CA ALA A 138 -2.18 -19.27 -2.99
C ALA A 138 -3.20 -20.30 -2.45
N PRO A 139 -2.85 -21.60 -2.39
CA PRO A 139 -3.73 -22.63 -1.87
C PRO A 139 -4.19 -22.31 -0.44
N GLY A 140 -5.50 -22.41 -0.16
CA GLY A 140 -6.07 -22.10 1.14
C GLY A 140 -6.26 -20.60 1.44
N THR A 141 -6.03 -19.71 0.47
CA THR A 141 -6.36 -18.28 0.62
C THR A 141 -7.86 -18.07 0.80
N ASN A 142 -8.24 -17.06 1.60
CA ASN A 142 -9.61 -16.57 1.73
C ASN A 142 -9.90 -15.37 0.81
N MET A 143 -8.94 -14.99 -0.04
CA MET A 143 -9.13 -13.91 -1.00
C MET A 143 -10.18 -14.32 -2.05
N PRO A 144 -11.23 -13.51 -2.27
CA PRO A 144 -12.22 -13.80 -3.29
C PRO A 144 -11.62 -13.66 -4.69
N SER A 145 -12.20 -14.37 -5.66
CA SER A 145 -11.90 -14.16 -7.07
C SER A 145 -12.48 -12.82 -7.54
N TYR A 146 -11.69 -12.08 -8.32
CA TYR A 146 -12.08 -10.88 -9.04
C TYR A 146 -12.14 -11.16 -10.56
N ASP A 147 -12.66 -12.34 -10.92
CA ASP A 147 -12.81 -12.80 -12.31
C ASP A 147 -13.57 -11.81 -13.21
N PHE A 148 -14.53 -11.06 -12.65
CA PHE A 148 -15.26 -10.00 -13.35
C PHE A 148 -14.39 -8.84 -13.85
N LEU A 149 -13.13 -8.75 -13.43
CA LEU A 149 -12.16 -7.81 -14.00
C LEU A 149 -11.48 -8.35 -15.27
N PHE A 150 -11.89 -9.53 -15.75
CA PHE A 150 -11.30 -10.21 -16.90
C PHE A 150 -12.38 -10.62 -17.90
N ASP A 151 -12.07 -10.40 -19.18
CA ASP A 151 -12.94 -10.78 -20.29
C ASP A 151 -12.50 -12.15 -20.84
N VAL A 152 -13.42 -13.10 -20.91
CA VAL A 152 -13.20 -14.40 -21.53
C VAL A 152 -13.89 -14.43 -22.89
N HIS A 153 -13.12 -14.58 -23.96
CA HIS A 153 -13.66 -14.57 -25.33
C HIS A 153 -12.88 -15.51 -26.26
N PRO A 154 -13.50 -15.97 -27.36
CA PRO A 154 -12.83 -16.86 -28.30
C PRO A 154 -11.65 -16.16 -29.00
N ILE A 155 -10.54 -16.88 -29.15
CA ILE A 155 -9.36 -16.42 -29.87
C ILE A 155 -9.69 -16.37 -31.36
N ARG A 156 -9.64 -15.18 -31.95
CA ARG A 156 -9.80 -15.02 -33.39
C ARG A 156 -8.44 -15.21 -34.08
N PRO A 157 -8.38 -15.87 -35.25
CA PRO A 157 -7.12 -16.08 -35.96
C PRO A 157 -6.36 -14.76 -36.19
N GLY A 158 -5.11 -14.69 -35.72
CA GLY A 158 -4.26 -13.50 -35.84
C GLY A 158 -4.62 -12.32 -34.92
N GLN A 159 -5.57 -12.49 -34.00
CA GLN A 159 -6.04 -11.42 -33.10
C GLN A 159 -5.94 -11.79 -31.61
N ALA A 160 -5.04 -12.72 -31.24
CA ALA A 160 -4.79 -13.02 -29.84
C ALA A 160 -4.31 -11.76 -29.10
N SER A 161 -4.85 -11.53 -27.90
CA SER A 161 -4.50 -10.37 -27.10
C SER A 161 -3.08 -10.48 -26.56
N PRO A 162 -2.27 -9.41 -26.62
CA PRO A 162 -0.95 -9.41 -25.99
C PRO A 162 -1.02 -9.47 -24.46
N TYR A 163 -2.19 -9.22 -23.88
CA TYR A 163 -2.44 -9.24 -22.44
C TYR A 163 -3.09 -10.55 -21.96
N ALA A 164 -3.26 -11.55 -22.83
CA ALA A 164 -3.88 -12.80 -22.45
C ALA A 164 -3.09 -13.51 -21.33
N LEU A 165 -3.79 -13.91 -20.27
CA LEU A 165 -3.18 -14.62 -19.15
C LEU A 165 -2.78 -16.04 -19.60
N LYS A 166 -1.59 -16.47 -19.18
CA LYS A 166 -1.05 -17.81 -19.45
C LYS A 166 -1.28 -18.73 -18.26
N LEU A 167 -2.54 -19.07 -18.00
CA LEU A 167 -2.94 -19.94 -16.88
C LEU A 167 -2.94 -21.42 -17.28
N SER A 168 -2.77 -22.30 -16.29
CA SER A 168 -2.75 -23.74 -16.47
C SER A 168 -3.69 -24.47 -15.49
N GLY A 169 -3.96 -25.75 -15.78
CA GLY A 169 -4.81 -26.58 -14.92
C GLY A 169 -6.26 -26.08 -14.86
N LYS A 170 -6.85 -26.07 -13.66
CA LYS A 170 -8.25 -25.67 -13.44
C LYS A 170 -8.52 -24.18 -13.69
N ALA A 171 -7.48 -23.35 -13.71
CA ALA A 171 -7.59 -21.92 -13.98
C ALA A 171 -7.35 -21.57 -15.47
N ALA A 172 -7.04 -22.57 -16.30
CA ALA A 172 -6.80 -22.35 -17.72
C ALA A 172 -8.03 -21.79 -18.43
N ALA A 173 -7.80 -21.00 -19.47
CA ALA A 173 -8.88 -20.56 -20.36
C ALA A 173 -9.57 -21.78 -21.00
N PRO A 174 -10.88 -21.72 -21.25
CA PRO A 174 -11.58 -22.73 -22.04
C PRO A 174 -10.90 -22.94 -23.40
N ALA A 175 -11.03 -24.14 -23.97
CA ALA A 175 -10.45 -24.44 -25.28
C ALA A 175 -10.90 -23.41 -26.32
N GLY A 176 -9.94 -22.84 -27.06
CA GLY A 176 -10.19 -21.82 -28.08
C GLY A 176 -10.54 -20.43 -27.53
N HIS A 177 -10.46 -20.20 -26.22
CA HIS A 177 -10.71 -18.90 -25.59
C HIS A 177 -9.44 -18.35 -24.95
N GLU A 178 -9.43 -17.03 -24.75
CA GLU A 178 -8.41 -16.31 -23.99
C GLU A 178 -9.06 -15.54 -22.83
N ILE A 179 -8.29 -15.35 -21.77
CA ILE A 179 -8.66 -14.55 -20.59
C ILE A 179 -7.84 -13.27 -20.64
N VAL A 180 -8.48 -12.13 -20.78
CA VAL A 180 -7.81 -10.84 -20.99
C VAL A 180 -8.19 -9.87 -19.87
N PRO A 181 -7.23 -9.20 -19.21
CA PRO A 181 -7.54 -8.23 -18.17
C PRO A 181 -8.24 -7.02 -18.79
N THR A 182 -9.37 -6.65 -18.19
CA THR A 182 -10.03 -5.38 -18.50
C THR A 182 -9.10 -4.22 -18.16
N HIS A 183 -9.46 -3.03 -18.62
CA HIS A 183 -8.74 -1.81 -18.24
C HIS A 183 -8.65 -1.63 -16.71
N ARG A 184 -9.70 -1.98 -15.95
CA ARG A 184 -9.70 -1.92 -14.48
C ARG A 184 -8.70 -2.90 -13.86
N ALA A 185 -8.59 -4.13 -14.37
CA ALA A 185 -7.56 -5.07 -13.93
C ALA A 185 -6.15 -4.55 -14.19
N ARG A 186 -5.88 -4.05 -15.40
CA ARG A 186 -4.56 -3.49 -15.75
C ARG A 186 -4.20 -2.28 -14.89
N ALA A 187 -5.17 -1.39 -14.66
CA ALA A 187 -4.99 -0.25 -13.77
C ALA A 187 -4.66 -0.72 -12.35
N LEU A 188 -5.44 -1.64 -11.78
CA LEU A 188 -5.20 -2.18 -10.44
C LEU A 188 -3.81 -2.83 -10.32
N VAL A 189 -3.39 -3.63 -11.29
CA VAL A 189 -2.05 -4.24 -11.28
C VAL A 189 -0.96 -3.18 -11.43
N ALA A 190 -1.15 -2.14 -12.27
CA ALA A 190 -0.22 -1.01 -12.34
C ALA A 190 -0.07 -0.28 -11.00
N TYR A 191 -1.17 -0.12 -10.25
CA TYR A 191 -1.12 0.42 -8.88
C TYR A 191 -0.34 -0.50 -7.94
N LEU A 192 -0.65 -1.80 -7.90
CA LEU A 192 0.09 -2.74 -7.06
C LEU A 192 1.59 -2.79 -7.42
N ARG A 193 1.94 -2.69 -8.70
CA ARG A 193 3.33 -2.61 -9.19
C ARG A 193 4.01 -1.28 -8.85
N SER A 194 3.25 -0.23 -8.53
CA SER A 194 3.79 1.05 -8.05
C SER A 194 4.06 1.08 -6.54
N LEU A 195 3.52 0.11 -5.78
CA LEU A 195 3.72 -0.01 -4.34
C LEU A 195 5.11 -0.61 -4.04
N ASN A 196 6.10 0.26 -4.05
CA ASN A 196 7.50 -0.06 -3.79
C ASN A 196 8.22 1.08 -3.03
N ASP A 197 8.24 0.99 -1.71
CA ASP A 197 8.94 1.93 -0.83
C ASP A 197 10.22 1.32 -0.27
N SER A 198 10.92 0.51 -1.08
CA SER A 198 12.15 -0.17 -0.66
C SER A 198 13.37 0.76 -0.51
N TYR A 199 13.26 2.03 -0.87
CA TYR A 199 14.30 3.04 -0.65
C TYR A 199 14.53 3.26 0.85
N GLU A 200 15.67 3.83 1.26
CA GLU A 200 15.96 4.09 2.67
C GLU A 200 15.79 5.56 3.04
N TYR A 201 15.19 5.82 4.20
CA TYR A 201 15.16 7.15 4.81
C TYR A 201 15.91 7.13 6.14
N PRO A 202 16.58 8.24 6.54
CA PRO A 202 17.18 8.35 7.86
C PRO A 202 16.22 8.03 9.01
N GLU A 203 14.97 8.50 8.92
CA GLU A 203 13.92 8.29 9.92
C GLU A 203 13.30 6.87 9.90
N ALA A 204 13.56 6.10 8.84
CA ALA A 204 13.00 4.77 8.66
C ALA A 204 13.93 3.66 9.14
N LYS A 205 15.07 4.01 9.75
CA LYS A 205 15.95 3.05 10.40
C LYS A 205 15.34 2.59 11.73
N PRO A 206 15.35 1.27 12.04
CA PRO A 206 14.91 0.79 13.34
C PRO A 206 15.71 1.46 14.46
N PHE A 207 15.03 1.81 15.56
CA PHE A 207 15.73 2.23 16.77
C PHE A 207 16.50 1.03 17.32
N VAL A 208 17.82 1.09 17.26
CA VAL A 208 18.71 0.14 17.94
C VAL A 208 18.97 0.73 19.32
N PRO A 209 18.48 0.13 20.41
CA PRO A 209 18.84 0.57 21.75
C PRO A 209 20.37 0.53 21.87
N GLU A 210 20.98 1.55 22.49
CA GLU A 210 22.40 1.47 22.82
C GLU A 210 22.62 0.18 23.62
N ALA A 211 23.57 -0.65 23.18
CA ALA A 211 23.95 -1.82 23.96
C ALA A 211 24.33 -1.33 25.34
N ASN A 212 23.68 -1.85 26.39
CA ASN A 212 24.10 -1.62 27.76
C ASN A 212 25.60 -1.88 27.79
N LYS A 213 26.40 -0.82 28.01
CA LYS A 213 27.80 -1.01 28.36
C LYS A 213 27.75 -1.90 29.59
N GLU A 214 28.16 -3.16 29.44
CA GLU A 214 28.45 -3.99 30.59
C GLU A 214 29.49 -3.21 31.39
N GLU A 215 29.03 -2.55 32.46
CA GLU A 215 29.92 -2.02 33.47
C GLU A 215 30.64 -3.23 34.05
N GLY A 216 31.86 -3.43 33.56
CA GLY A 216 32.76 -4.47 34.01
C GLY A 216 32.86 -4.41 35.53
N LYS A 217 32.46 -5.50 36.18
CA LYS A 217 32.82 -5.80 37.56
C LYS A 217 34.29 -6.17 37.66
#